data_AF-A0A0G1E4S1-F1
#
_entry.id   AF-A0A0G1E4S1-F1
#
_cell.length_a   1.000
_cell.length_b   1.000
_cell.length_c   1.000
_cell.angle_alpha   90.00
_cell.angle_beta   90.00
_cell.angle_gamma   90.00
#
_symmetry.space_group_name_H-M   'P 1'
#
loop_
_entity.id
_entity.type
_entity.pdbx_description
1 polymer ?
#
loop_
_entity_poly.entity_id
_entity_poly.type
_entity_poly.pdbx_seq_one_letter_code
_entity_poly.pdbx_strand_id
1 'polypeptide(L)'
;PIAVKFTTLPWILYLVAVGLLILIFMAPPRIAFLLASKIPIIGKHIPVIGIKKTNKKHHLKLIGMSVGLFLIYGTAFNILIYAFAGNSLMQLPQITGLLSASWVIGFLTPIAPGGLGVSDLSFAFMLQYFYNLSFASFIALTFRFLLFIAEGIMFISVLKLSNFDIVNFKKMSMEVSDE
;
A
#
# COMPACT_ATOMS: atom_id res chain seq x y z
N PRO A 1 25.96 29.56 2.21
CA PRO A 1 25.25 29.98 0.96
C PRO A 1 24.44 28.88 0.24
N ILE A 2 24.24 27.68 0.83
CA ILE A 2 23.41 26.60 0.23
C ILE A 2 21.92 26.77 0.58
N ALA A 3 21.60 27.32 1.76
CA ALA A 3 20.22 27.51 2.23
C ALA A 3 19.41 28.56 1.42
N VAL A 4 20.08 29.51 0.76
CA VAL A 4 19.41 30.58 -0.02
C VAL A 4 18.86 30.06 -1.35
N LYS A 5 19.39 28.94 -1.88
CA LYS A 5 18.85 28.31 -3.11
C LYS A 5 17.56 27.52 -2.87
N PHE A 6 17.29 27.09 -1.65
CA PHE A 6 16.08 26.33 -1.30
C PHE A 6 14.88 27.20 -0.94
N THR A 7 15.06 28.51 -0.82
CA THR A 7 14.02 29.49 -0.44
C THR A 7 13.53 30.33 -1.62
N THR A 8 13.88 29.96 -2.86
CA THR A 8 13.29 30.60 -4.03
C THR A 8 11.82 30.22 -4.13
N LEU A 9 10.96 31.19 -4.42
CA LEU A 9 9.50 31.06 -4.63
C LEU A 9 9.02 29.72 -5.26
N PRO A 10 9.66 29.16 -6.31
CA PRO A 10 9.25 27.86 -6.87
C PRO A 10 9.33 26.68 -5.88
N TRP A 11 10.31 26.63 -4.98
CA TRP A 11 10.41 25.56 -3.98
C TRP A 11 9.27 25.60 -2.96
N ILE A 12 8.85 26.80 -2.57
CA ILE A 12 7.69 27.00 -1.70
C ILE A 12 6.43 26.51 -2.39
N LEU A 13 6.27 26.78 -3.69
CA LEU A 13 5.14 26.29 -4.48
C LEU A 13 5.12 24.76 -4.58
N TYR A 14 6.27 24.11 -4.75
CA TYR A 14 6.35 22.64 -4.71
C TYR A 14 5.98 22.07 -3.35
N LEU A 15 6.48 22.65 -2.26
CA LEU A 15 6.13 22.22 -0.91
C LEU A 15 4.63 22.41 -0.61
N VAL A 16 4.04 23.51 -1.07
CA VAL A 16 2.60 23.77 -0.95
C VAL A 16 1.80 22.81 -1.81
N ALA A 17 2.22 22.51 -3.03
CA ALA A 17 1.55 21.56 -3.91
C ALA A 17 1.61 20.13 -3.35
N VAL A 18 2.76 19.71 -2.84
CA VAL A 18 2.93 18.42 -2.15
C VAL A 18 2.11 18.38 -0.87
N GLY A 19 2.13 19.45 -0.08
CA GLY A 19 1.30 19.59 1.13
C GLY A 19 -0.19 19.50 0.82
N LEU A 20 -0.68 20.16 -0.23
CA LEU A 20 -2.06 20.09 -0.69
C LEU A 20 -2.42 18.71 -1.23
N LEU A 21 -1.53 18.06 -1.98
CA LEU A 21 -1.72 16.68 -2.42
C LEU A 21 -1.84 15.74 -1.23
N ILE A 22 -0.96 15.85 -0.22
CA ILE A 22 -1.03 15.07 1.02
C ILE A 22 -2.34 15.37 1.74
N LEU A 23 -2.80 16.62 1.80
CA LEU A 23 -4.05 17.01 2.46
C LEU A 23 -5.28 16.47 1.72
N ILE A 24 -5.25 16.44 0.38
CA ILE A 24 -6.28 15.85 -0.48
C ILE A 24 -6.29 14.32 -0.38
N PHE A 25 -5.13 13.68 -0.21
CA PHE A 25 -5.01 12.23 -0.03
C PHE A 25 -5.32 11.77 1.40
N MET A 26 -4.97 12.57 2.39
CA MET A 26 -5.39 12.40 3.79
C MET A 26 -6.83 12.82 4.02
N ALA A 27 -7.43 13.56 3.08
CA ALA A 27 -8.86 13.79 3.08
C ALA A 27 -9.50 12.39 3.04
N PRO A 28 -10.22 11.97 4.10
CA PRO A 28 -10.77 10.63 4.15
C PRO A 28 -11.55 10.37 2.86
N PRO A 29 -11.62 9.11 2.36
CA PRO A 29 -12.34 8.76 1.13
C PRO A 29 -13.72 9.42 1.04
N ARG A 30 -14.34 9.68 2.19
CA ARG A 30 -15.48 10.59 2.43
C ARG A 30 -15.47 11.87 1.59
N ILE A 31 -14.41 12.68 1.62
CA ILE A 31 -14.35 13.98 0.94
C ILE A 31 -14.21 13.77 -0.57
N ALA A 32 -13.38 12.81 -0.99
CA ALA A 32 -13.25 12.45 -2.41
C ALA A 32 -14.58 11.95 -3.00
N PHE A 33 -15.29 11.06 -2.30
CA PHE A 33 -16.62 10.57 -2.72
C PHE A 33 -17.70 11.68 -2.68
N LEU A 34 -17.65 12.60 -1.71
CA LEU A 34 -18.57 13.75 -1.62
C LEU A 34 -18.31 14.81 -2.69
N LEU A 35 -17.06 15.00 -3.13
CA LEU A 35 -16.74 15.86 -4.28
C LEU A 35 -17.10 15.16 -5.59
N ALA A 36 -16.79 13.87 -5.73
CA ALA A 36 -17.11 13.09 -6.92
C ALA A 36 -18.62 12.97 -7.17
N SER A 37 -19.45 12.91 -6.13
CA SER A 37 -20.91 12.90 -6.25
C SER A 37 -21.49 14.23 -6.77
N LYS A 38 -20.72 15.33 -6.70
CA LYS A 38 -21.09 16.64 -7.27
C LYS A 38 -20.65 16.82 -8.72
N ILE A 39 -19.85 15.91 -9.28
CA ILE A 39 -19.42 15.96 -10.69
C ILE A 39 -20.56 15.39 -11.55
N PRO A 40 -21.10 16.15 -12.53
CA PRO A 40 -22.33 15.79 -13.24
C PRO A 40 -22.25 14.49 -14.06
N ILE A 41 -21.05 14.07 -14.44
CA ILE A 41 -20.81 12.88 -15.27
C ILE A 41 -20.70 11.61 -14.43
N ILE A 42 -20.06 11.69 -13.25
CA ILE A 42 -19.69 10.54 -12.43
C ILE A 42 -20.69 10.35 -11.28
N GLY A 43 -21.23 11.44 -10.73
CA GLY A 43 -22.03 11.42 -9.51
C GLY A 43 -23.33 10.61 -9.59
N LYS A 44 -23.91 10.40 -10.78
CA LYS A 44 -25.13 9.58 -10.96
C LYS A 44 -24.91 8.08 -10.73
N HIS A 45 -23.68 7.59 -10.88
CA HIS A 45 -23.36 6.15 -10.78
C HIS A 45 -22.68 5.80 -9.45
N ILE A 46 -22.41 6.78 -8.59
CA ILE A 46 -21.77 6.53 -7.30
C ILE A 46 -22.85 6.09 -6.31
N PRO A 47 -22.79 4.86 -5.76
CA PRO A 47 -23.71 4.46 -4.72
C PRO A 47 -23.54 5.38 -3.51
N VAL A 48 -24.65 5.94 -3.00
CA VAL A 48 -24.65 6.76 -1.78
C VAL A 48 -24.34 5.83 -0.62
N ILE A 49 -23.06 5.76 -0.24
CA ILE A 49 -22.59 4.88 0.83
C ILE A 49 -23.14 5.43 2.16
N GLY A 50 -24.17 4.80 2.70
CA GLY A 50 -24.72 5.14 4.01
C GLY A 50 -23.66 4.97 5.09
N ILE A 51 -23.20 6.08 5.66
CA ILE A 51 -22.16 6.07 6.69
C ILE A 51 -22.78 5.56 7.99
N LYS A 52 -22.64 4.26 8.25
CA LYS A 52 -22.89 3.72 9.60
C LYS A 52 -21.89 4.36 10.57
N LYS A 53 -22.40 4.96 11.65
CA LYS A 53 -21.59 5.55 12.72
C LYS A 53 -20.67 4.48 13.29
N THR A 54 -19.39 4.55 12.92
CA THR A 54 -18.39 3.56 13.31
C THR A 54 -18.03 3.72 14.78
N ASN A 55 -18.04 2.62 15.52
CA ASN A 55 -17.65 2.56 16.93
C ASN A 55 -16.12 2.69 17.05
N LYS A 56 -15.64 3.50 18.00
CA LYS A 56 -14.20 3.68 18.31
C LYS A 56 -13.45 2.34 18.49
N LYS A 57 -14.13 1.31 18.99
CA LYS A 57 -13.58 -0.05 19.13
C LYS A 57 -13.12 -0.67 17.80
N HIS A 58 -13.81 -0.38 16.69
CA HIS A 58 -13.40 -0.88 15.36
C HIS A 58 -12.13 -0.20 14.87
N HIS A 59 -11.97 1.10 15.11
CA HIS A 59 -10.75 1.81 14.75
C HIS A 59 -9.53 1.27 15.49
N LEU A 60 -9.67 1.02 16.80
CA LEU A 60 -8.57 0.44 17.58
C LEU A 60 -8.22 -0.98 17.11
N LYS A 61 -9.23 -1.79 16.78
CA LYS A 61 -9.02 -3.14 16.21
C LYS A 61 -8.26 -3.07 14.88
N LEU A 62 -8.63 -2.14 14.00
CA LEU A 62 -7.96 -1.95 12.71
C LEU A 62 -6.50 -1.53 12.90
N ILE A 63 -6.21 -0.58 13.80
CA ILE A 63 -4.84 -0.19 14.13
C ILE A 63 -4.04 -1.38 14.64
N GLY A 64 -4.60 -2.16 15.58
CA GLY A 64 -3.94 -3.36 16.09
C GLY A 64 -3.65 -4.40 15.01
N MET A 65 -4.60 -4.63 14.10
CA MET A 65 -4.41 -5.52 12.94
C MET A 65 -3.32 -5.00 11.99
N SER A 66 -3.28 -3.70 11.71
CA SER A 66 -2.24 -3.09 10.88
C SER A 66 -0.85 -3.24 11.50
N VAL A 67 -0.72 -2.97 12.81
CA VAL A 67 0.55 -3.16 13.54
C VAL A 67 0.98 -4.63 13.47
N GLY A 68 0.08 -5.57 13.71
CA GLY A 68 0.36 -7.00 13.61
C GLY A 68 0.84 -7.40 12.21
N LEU A 69 0.18 -6.91 11.16
CA LEU A 69 0.56 -7.16 9.77
C LEU A 69 1.99 -6.70 9.48
N PHE A 70 2.33 -5.46 9.83
CA PHE A 70 3.68 -4.93 9.59
C PHE A 70 4.75 -5.63 10.42
N LEU A 71 4.44 -6.07 11.64
CA LEU A 71 5.36 -6.89 12.43
C LEU A 71 5.64 -8.24 11.76
N ILE A 72 4.61 -8.90 11.22
CA ILE A 72 4.78 -10.16 10.47
C ILE A 72 5.66 -9.92 9.23
N TYR A 73 5.37 -8.87 8.45
CA TYR A 73 6.16 -8.56 7.26
C TYR A 73 7.59 -8.17 7.59
N GLY A 74 7.81 -7.34 8.61
CA GLY A 74 9.16 -6.99 9.05
C GLY A 74 9.93 -8.20 9.58
N THR A 75 9.26 -9.15 10.25
CA THR A 75 9.86 -10.42 10.65
C THR A 75 10.28 -11.25 9.44
N ALA A 76 9.39 -11.44 8.47
CA ALA A 76 9.69 -12.16 7.24
C ALA A 76 10.85 -11.51 6.48
N PHE A 77 10.89 -10.18 6.43
CA PHE A 77 11.98 -9.45 5.79
C PHE A 77 13.31 -9.57 6.55
N ASN A 78 13.30 -9.54 7.88
CA ASN A 78 14.52 -9.77 8.68
C ASN A 78 15.07 -11.19 8.47
N ILE A 79 14.19 -12.20 8.39
CA ILE A 79 14.60 -13.57 8.04
C ILE A 79 15.23 -13.61 6.64
N LEU A 80 14.66 -12.87 5.68
CA LEU A 80 15.22 -12.76 4.33
C LEU A 80 16.62 -12.13 4.34
N ILE A 81 16.81 -11.02 5.07
CA ILE A 81 18.15 -10.42 5.25
C ILE A 81 19.12 -11.41 5.89
N TYR A 82 18.69 -12.10 6.95
CA TYR A 82 19.52 -13.11 7.62
C TYR A 82 19.97 -14.20 6.64
N ALA A 83 19.09 -14.66 5.76
CA ALA A 83 19.40 -15.69 4.77
C ALA A 83 20.48 -15.26 3.75
N PHE A 84 20.54 -13.98 3.38
CA PHE A 84 21.50 -13.47 2.39
C PHE A 84 22.77 -12.87 3.00
N ALA A 85 22.67 -12.23 4.17
CA ALA A 85 23.76 -11.46 4.78
C ALA A 85 24.29 -12.07 6.10
N GLY A 86 23.60 -13.06 6.68
CA GLY A 86 23.99 -13.67 7.96
C GLY A 86 23.90 -12.72 9.17
N ASN A 87 23.27 -11.55 9.03
CA ASN A 87 23.23 -10.50 10.05
C ASN A 87 22.25 -10.81 11.18
N SER A 88 22.64 -10.49 12.43
CA SER A 88 21.78 -10.61 13.63
C SER A 88 20.39 -9.95 13.46
N LEU A 89 19.33 -10.64 13.91
CA LEU A 89 17.91 -10.22 13.88
C LEU A 89 17.58 -9.02 14.81
N MET A 90 18.58 -8.29 15.31
CA MET A 90 18.44 -7.25 16.32
C MET A 90 17.74 -5.96 15.86
N GLN A 91 17.46 -5.80 14.57
CA GLN A 91 16.92 -4.57 13.99
C GLN A 91 15.43 -4.65 13.61
N LEU A 92 14.70 -5.61 14.19
CA LEU A 92 13.31 -5.86 13.85
C LEU A 92 12.42 -4.60 13.93
N PRO A 93 12.40 -3.83 15.05
CA PRO A 93 11.53 -2.65 15.12
C PRO A 93 11.89 -1.56 14.11
N GLN A 94 13.18 -1.33 13.87
CA GLN A 94 13.67 -0.31 12.94
C GLN A 94 13.28 -0.65 11.51
N ILE A 95 13.55 -1.90 11.09
CA ILE A 95 13.26 -2.37 9.75
C ILE A 95 11.75 -2.46 9.49
N THR A 96 10.98 -2.94 10.47
CA THR A 96 9.51 -2.89 10.39
C THR A 96 9.00 -1.45 10.26
N GLY A 97 9.58 -0.51 11.01
CA GLY A 97 9.27 0.92 10.91
C GLY A 97 9.49 1.45 9.51
N LEU A 98 10.67 1.19 8.93
CA LEU A 98 11.01 1.60 7.56
C LEU A 98 10.09 0.97 6.51
N LEU A 99 9.75 -0.31 6.67
CA LEU A 99 8.82 -1.01 5.78
C LEU A 99 7.41 -0.40 5.84
N SER A 100 6.92 -0.07 7.04
CA SER A 100 5.62 0.57 7.19
C SER A 100 5.60 2.00 6.61
N ALA A 101 6.68 2.75 6.80
CA ALA A 101 6.83 4.09 6.23
C ALA A 101 6.86 4.05 4.70
N SER A 102 7.61 3.12 4.10
CA SER A 102 7.68 2.97 2.64
C SER A 102 6.34 2.55 2.03
N TRP A 103 5.58 1.68 2.71
CA TRP A 103 4.23 1.33 2.31
C TRP A 103 3.29 2.54 2.31
N VAL A 104 3.36 3.39 3.33
CA VAL A 104 2.57 4.64 3.39
C VAL A 104 2.95 5.57 2.24
N ILE A 105 4.24 5.71 1.91
CA ILE A 105 4.69 6.51 0.77
C ILE A 105 4.09 5.99 -0.54
N GLY A 106 4.15 4.68 -0.77
CA GLY A 106 3.54 4.06 -1.96
C GLY A 106 2.03 4.24 -2.00
N PHE A 107 1.35 4.08 -0.86
CA PHE A 107 -0.09 4.30 -0.73
C PHE A 107 -0.50 5.74 -1.06
N LEU A 108 0.30 6.72 -0.66
CA LEU A 108 0.07 8.14 -0.93
C LEU A 108 0.43 8.55 -2.36
N THR A 109 0.98 7.65 -3.19
CA THR A 109 1.44 7.99 -4.54
C THR A 109 0.38 7.67 -5.61
N PRO A 110 -0.34 8.67 -6.17
CA PRO A 110 -1.46 8.46 -7.10
C PRO A 110 -1.12 7.67 -8.35
N ILE A 111 0.08 7.91 -8.87
CA ILE A 111 0.53 7.39 -10.16
C ILE A 111 1.02 5.95 -10.08
N ALA A 112 1.16 5.41 -8.86
CA ALA A 112 1.65 4.07 -8.59
C ALA A 112 0.48 3.18 -8.13
N PRO A 113 -0.14 2.39 -9.03
CA PRO A 113 -1.22 1.48 -8.62
C PRO A 113 -0.69 0.51 -7.56
N GLY A 114 -1.35 0.47 -6.39
CA GLY A 114 -0.91 -0.36 -5.27
C GLY A 114 0.47 -0.01 -4.71
N GLY A 115 1.00 1.18 -5.00
CA GLY A 115 2.32 1.63 -4.59
C GLY A 115 3.49 0.92 -5.28
N LEU A 116 3.25 0.25 -6.41
CA LEU A 116 4.27 -0.54 -7.10
C LEU A 116 5.45 0.31 -7.56
N GLY A 117 6.66 -0.20 -7.32
CA GLY A 117 7.91 0.51 -7.61
C GLY A 117 8.21 1.60 -6.59
N VAL A 118 7.24 2.44 -6.23
CA VAL A 118 7.46 3.57 -5.30
C VAL A 118 7.70 3.09 -3.87
N SER A 119 6.91 2.13 -3.39
CA SER A 119 7.11 1.54 -2.06
C SER A 119 8.48 0.88 -1.97
N ASP A 120 8.85 0.12 -3.00
CA ASP A 120 10.07 -0.68 -3.04
C ASP A 120 11.31 0.19 -3.14
N LEU A 121 11.29 1.22 -4.00
CA LEU A 121 12.36 2.21 -4.12
C LEU A 121 12.50 3.05 -2.86
N SER A 122 11.39 3.48 -2.27
CA SER A 122 11.41 4.24 -1.00
C SER A 122 12.00 3.39 0.11
N PHE A 123 11.65 2.10 0.16
CA PHE A 123 12.20 1.18 1.14
C PHE A 123 13.69 0.96 0.93
N ALA A 124 14.13 0.66 -0.29
CA ALA A 124 15.55 0.48 -0.63
C ALA A 124 16.38 1.73 -0.29
N PHE A 125 15.85 2.92 -0.60
CA PHE A 125 16.49 4.19 -0.28
C PHE A 125 16.63 4.39 1.23
N MET A 126 15.61 4.04 2.03
CA MET A 126 15.72 4.10 3.49
C MET A 126 16.64 3.02 4.05
N LEU A 127 16.67 1.83 3.45
CA LEU A 127 17.52 0.74 3.89
C LEU A 127 19.01 1.01 3.61
N GLN A 128 19.33 1.95 2.71
CA GLN A 128 20.70 2.33 2.37
C GLN A 128 21.50 2.90 3.57
N TYR A 129 20.81 3.35 4.63
CA TYR A 129 21.48 3.76 5.87
C TYR A 129 22.11 2.60 6.64
N PHE A 130 21.69 1.36 6.35
CA PHE A 130 22.16 0.14 7.00
C PHE A 130 22.96 -0.76 6.05
N TYR A 131 22.65 -0.72 4.75
CA TYR A 131 23.24 -1.58 3.73
C TYR A 131 23.67 -0.78 2.50
N ASN A 132 24.56 -1.33 1.67
CA ASN A 132 24.82 -0.73 0.36
C ASN A 132 23.53 -0.69 -0.49
N LEU A 133 23.31 0.40 -1.23
CA LEU A 133 22.12 0.61 -2.07
C LEU A 133 21.85 -0.56 -3.03
N SER A 134 22.88 -1.20 -3.59
CA SER A 134 22.73 -2.36 -4.47
C SER A 134 22.09 -3.54 -3.75
N PHE A 135 22.57 -3.85 -2.53
CA PHE A 135 22.00 -4.93 -1.71
C PHE A 135 20.61 -4.56 -1.19
N ALA A 136 20.42 -3.32 -0.74
CA ALA A 136 19.13 -2.80 -0.28
C ALA A 136 18.04 -2.88 -1.37
N SER A 137 18.39 -2.52 -2.60
CA SER A 137 17.48 -2.59 -3.75
C SER A 137 17.16 -4.04 -4.11
N PHE A 138 18.18 -4.90 -4.16
CA PHE A 138 18.01 -6.32 -4.40
C PHE A 138 17.05 -6.96 -3.39
N ILE A 139 17.33 -6.80 -2.09
CA ILE A 139 16.55 -7.46 -1.04
C ILE A 139 15.12 -6.94 -0.95
N ALA A 140 14.91 -5.63 -1.17
CA ALA A 140 13.57 -5.03 -1.22
C ALA A 140 12.74 -5.61 -2.38
N LEU A 141 13.32 -5.71 -3.58
CA LEU A 141 12.66 -6.29 -4.75
C LEU A 141 12.40 -7.79 -4.57
N THR A 142 13.36 -8.54 -4.03
CA THR A 142 13.18 -9.96 -3.72
C THR A 142 12.04 -10.17 -2.74
N PHE A 143 11.95 -9.35 -1.68
CA PHE A 143 10.85 -9.44 -0.72
C PHE A 143 9.50 -9.17 -1.38
N ARG A 144 9.40 -8.14 -2.24
CA ARG A 144 8.18 -7.82 -2.97
C ARG A 144 7.75 -8.96 -3.88
N PHE A 145 8.70 -9.56 -4.59
CA PHE A 145 8.44 -10.72 -5.44
C PHE A 145 7.94 -11.93 -4.65
N LEU A 146 8.53 -12.21 -3.48
CA LEU A 146 8.07 -13.28 -2.59
C LEU A 146 6.68 -13.00 -2.03
N LEU A 147 6.35 -11.75 -1.70
CA LEU A 147 5.00 -11.36 -1.29
C LEU A 147 3.98 -11.61 -2.40
N PHE A 148 4.29 -11.26 -3.65
CA PHE A 148 3.40 -11.55 -4.77
C PHE A 148 3.14 -13.05 -4.97
N ILE A 149 4.17 -13.88 -4.81
CA ILE A 149 4.01 -15.33 -4.84
C ILE A 149 3.10 -15.79 -3.70
N ALA A 150 3.34 -15.30 -2.47
CA ALA A 150 2.55 -15.65 -1.30
C ALA A 150 1.07 -15.24 -1.45
N GLU A 151 0.82 -14.04 -1.96
CA GLU A 151 -0.52 -13.53 -2.27
C GLU A 151 -1.21 -14.38 -3.35
N GLY A 152 -0.48 -14.75 -4.42
CA GLY A 152 -1.00 -15.63 -5.47
C GLY A 152 -1.37 -17.02 -4.95
N ILE A 153 -0.51 -17.61 -4.11
CA ILE A 153 -0.79 -18.90 -3.46
C ILE A 153 -2.02 -18.77 -2.55
N MET A 154 -2.09 -17.74 -1.71
CA MET A 154 -3.23 -17.50 -0.82
C MET A 154 -4.52 -17.33 -1.60
N PHE A 155 -4.49 -16.58 -2.70
CA PHE A 155 -5.65 -16.39 -3.58
C PHE A 155 -6.14 -17.73 -4.15
N ILE A 156 -5.24 -18.56 -4.69
CA ILE A 156 -5.59 -19.88 -5.23
C ILE A 156 -6.13 -20.81 -4.12
N SER A 157 -5.51 -20.79 -2.94
CA SER A 157 -5.96 -21.57 -1.79
C SER A 157 -7.37 -21.18 -1.35
N VAL A 158 -7.67 -19.89 -1.31
CA VAL A 158 -9.02 -19.39 -0.99
C VAL A 158 -10.03 -19.84 -2.05
N LEU A 159 -9.71 -19.77 -3.34
CA LEU A 159 -10.61 -20.24 -4.41
C LEU A 159 -10.95 -21.74 -4.28
N LYS A 160 -9.95 -22.57 -3.94
CA LYS A 160 -10.15 -24.01 -3.71
C LYS A 160 -11.04 -24.26 -2.48
N LEU A 161 -10.80 -23.53 -1.39
CA LEU A 161 -11.55 -23.69 -0.14
C LEU A 161 -12.98 -23.14 -0.24
N SER A 162 -13.20 -22.10 -1.04
CA SER A 162 -14.52 -21.47 -1.19
C SER A 162 -15.44 -22.24 -2.13
N ASN A 163 -15.02 -23.40 -2.68
CA ASN A 163 -15.78 -24.15 -3.68
C ASN A 163 -16.35 -23.23 -4.77
N PHE A 164 -15.52 -22.28 -5.25
CA PHE A 164 -15.98 -21.29 -6.23
C PHE A 164 -16.30 -22.03 -7.53
N ASP A 165 -17.59 -22.35 -7.74
CA ASP A 165 -18.07 -23.09 -8.90
C ASP A 165 -17.91 -22.21 -10.15
N ILE A 166 -16.73 -22.26 -10.76
CA ILE A 166 -16.47 -21.68 -12.09
C ILE A 166 -17.45 -22.27 -13.13
N VAL A 167 -17.99 -23.46 -12.85
CA VAL A 167 -19.01 -24.15 -13.66
C VAL A 167 -20.34 -23.39 -13.71
N ASN A 168 -20.78 -22.75 -12.62
CA ASN A 168 -22.04 -22.00 -12.60
C ASN A 168 -21.97 -20.69 -13.40
N PHE A 169 -20.80 -20.05 -13.48
CA PHE A 169 -20.62 -18.85 -14.31
C PHE A 169 -20.78 -19.16 -15.80
N LYS A 170 -20.24 -20.31 -16.25
CA LYS A 170 -20.39 -20.77 -17.65
C LYS A 170 -21.83 -21.16 -17.98
N LYS A 171 -22.56 -21.75 -17.01
CA LYS A 171 -23.97 -22.12 -17.18
C LYS A 171 -24.87 -20.88 -17.27
N MET A 172 -24.63 -19.89 -16.42
CA MET A 172 -25.37 -18.63 -16.42
C MET A 172 -25.09 -17.77 -17.66
N SER A 173 -23.89 -17.85 -18.25
CA SER A 173 -23.60 -17.17 -19.52
C SER A 173 -24.25 -17.81 -20.76
N MET A 174 -24.60 -19.11 -20.69
CA MET A 174 -25.29 -19.80 -21.78
C MET A 174 -26.80 -19.55 -21.73
N GLU A 175 -27.41 -19.54 -20.53
CA GLU A 175 -28.84 -19.21 -20.39
C GLU A 175 -29.18 -17.78 -20.85
N VAL A 176 -28.24 -16.83 -20.74
CA VAL A 176 -28.43 -15.43 -21.18
C VAL A 176 -28.20 -15.25 -22.70
N SER A 177 -27.57 -16.22 -23.39
CA SER A 177 -27.43 -16.16 -24.86
C SER A 177 -28.53 -16.90 -25.62
N ASP A 178 -29.32 -17.70 -24.91
CA ASP A 178 -30.42 -18.50 -25.45
C ASP A 178 -31.81 -17.84 -25.25
N GLU A 179 -31.85 -16.64 -24.65
CA GLU A 179 -33.00 -15.71 -24.63
C GLU A 179 -32.82 -14.55 -25.62
#